data_AF-A0A969AN91-F1
#
_entry.id   AF-A0A969AN91-F1
#
_cell.length_a   1.000
_cell.length_b   1.000
_cell.length_c   1.000
_cell.angle_alpha   90.00
_cell.angle_beta   90.00
_cell.angle_gamma   90.00
#
_symmetry.space_group_name_H-M   'P 1'
#
loop_
_entity.id
_entity.type
_entity.pdbx_description
1 polymer ?
#
loop_
_entity_poly.entity_id
_entity_poly.type
_entity_poly.pdbx_seq_one_letter_code
_entity_poly.pdbx_strand_id
1 'polypeptide(L)'
;MVLGRGDRTRLLLLAMYPGDDIWRYLWEGLLQTQGFSPYDYAPNAEILVPLRTAWWPQINHPDVSAIYPPVTQFGFRLLAHLTPSVLLFKAAFTAADLGICWLLSRRFGHVATLLYGWNPLVIYSFAGGGHYDSWFLLPLVAAWLWFERPIAPP
;
A
#
# COMPACT_ATOMS: atom_id res chain seq x y z
N MET A 1 24.60 4.96 -9.58
CA MET A 1 24.03 4.04 -10.60
C MET A 1 23.68 2.66 -10.02
N VAL A 2 23.18 2.57 -8.78
CA VAL A 2 22.83 1.31 -8.08
C VAL A 2 21.32 1.21 -7.79
N LEU A 3 20.61 2.35 -7.73
CA LEU A 3 19.14 2.39 -7.64
C LEU A 3 18.44 1.78 -8.86
N GLY A 4 18.96 2.00 -10.07
CA GLY A 4 18.27 1.61 -11.32
C GLY A 4 18.10 0.10 -11.59
N ARG A 5 18.66 -0.81 -10.78
CA ARG A 5 18.40 -2.27 -10.88
C ARG A 5 17.33 -2.77 -9.90
N GLY A 6 17.29 -2.21 -8.68
CA GLY A 6 16.25 -2.53 -7.69
C GLY A 6 14.87 -1.95 -8.03
N ASP A 7 14.85 -0.88 -8.83
CA ASP A 7 13.60 -0.29 -9.34
C ASP A 7 12.93 -1.21 -10.39
N ARG A 8 13.74 -1.92 -11.19
CA ARG A 8 13.24 -2.79 -12.27
C ARG A 8 12.53 -4.03 -11.75
N THR A 9 12.95 -4.59 -10.62
CA THR A 9 12.29 -5.76 -10.04
C THR A 9 10.89 -5.42 -9.54
N ARG A 10 10.72 -4.26 -8.89
CA ARG A 10 9.41 -3.74 -8.50
C ARG A 10 8.48 -3.59 -9.70
N LEU A 11 8.95 -3.01 -10.79
CA LEU A 11 8.17 -2.87 -12.02
C LEU A 11 7.72 -4.22 -12.60
N LEU A 12 8.58 -5.25 -12.55
CA LEU A 12 8.20 -6.60 -12.95
C LEU A 12 7.11 -7.19 -12.05
N LEU A 13 7.24 -7.02 -10.73
CA LEU A 13 6.26 -7.55 -9.78
C LEU A 13 4.92 -6.78 -9.76
N LEU A 14 4.86 -5.56 -10.28
CA LEU A 14 3.57 -4.86 -10.45
C LEU A 14 2.58 -5.68 -11.30
N ALA A 15 3.08 -6.44 -12.28
CA ALA A 15 2.27 -7.33 -13.12
C ALA A 15 1.93 -8.69 -12.47
N MET A 16 2.53 -9.03 -11.33
CA MET A 16 2.23 -10.25 -10.59
C MET A 16 0.78 -10.23 -10.11
N TYR A 17 0.11 -11.40 -10.13
CA TYR A 17 -1.17 -11.57 -9.46
C TYR A 17 -1.04 -11.14 -7.98
N PRO A 18 -1.94 -10.31 -7.47
CA PRO A 18 -1.81 -9.73 -6.14
C PRO A 18 -2.01 -10.76 -5.03
N GLY A 19 -1.66 -10.36 -3.81
CA GLY A 19 -2.09 -11.05 -2.59
C GLY A 19 -3.59 -10.90 -2.39
N ASP A 20 -4.13 -11.64 -1.43
CA ASP A 20 -5.56 -11.67 -1.10
C ASP A 20 -6.08 -10.34 -0.55
N ASP A 21 -5.29 -9.63 0.26
CA ASP A 21 -5.70 -8.36 0.87
C ASP A 21 -6.05 -7.24 -0.14
N ILE A 22 -5.49 -7.28 -1.37
CA ILE A 22 -5.75 -6.22 -2.35
C ILE A 22 -7.25 -6.08 -2.64
N TRP A 23 -7.96 -7.21 -2.67
CA TRP A 23 -9.38 -7.27 -3.02
C TRP A 23 -10.21 -6.59 -1.94
N ARG A 24 -9.75 -6.70 -0.69
CA ARG A 24 -10.31 -5.99 0.46
C ARG A 24 -10.13 -4.48 0.32
N TYR A 25 -8.92 -4.01 -0.02
CA TYR A 25 -8.65 -2.57 -0.20
C TYR A 25 -9.49 -1.96 -1.34
N LEU A 26 -9.59 -2.67 -2.47
CA LEU A 26 -10.41 -2.25 -3.61
C LEU A 26 -11.89 -2.16 -3.22
N TRP A 27 -12.40 -3.17 -2.51
CA TRP A 27 -13.78 -3.24 -2.06
C TRP A 27 -14.13 -2.10 -1.11
N GLU A 28 -13.33 -1.91 -0.07
CA GLU A 28 -13.60 -0.89 0.95
C GLU A 28 -13.43 0.53 0.39
N GLY A 29 -12.50 0.72 -0.55
CA GLY A 29 -12.42 1.96 -1.33
C GLY A 29 -13.69 2.20 -2.15
N LEU A 30 -14.17 1.18 -2.88
CA LEU A 30 -15.39 1.24 -3.69
C LEU A 30 -16.63 1.53 -2.84
N LEU A 31 -16.81 0.86 -1.70
CA LEU A 31 -17.93 1.11 -0.80
C LEU A 31 -18.04 2.57 -0.38
N GLN A 32 -16.89 3.17 -0.06
CA GLN A 32 -16.83 4.59 0.32
C GLN A 32 -17.19 5.53 -0.83
N THR A 33 -16.94 5.16 -2.10
CA THR A 33 -17.38 5.96 -3.25
C THR A 33 -18.89 5.89 -3.46
N GLN A 34 -19.53 4.81 -2.99
CA GLN A 34 -20.98 4.61 -3.01
C GLN A 34 -21.69 5.16 -1.77
N GLY A 35 -20.98 5.84 -0.87
CA GLY A 35 -21.55 6.44 0.34
C GLY A 35 -21.69 5.49 1.52
N PHE A 36 -21.18 4.27 1.44
CA PHE A 36 -21.18 3.31 2.55
C PHE A 36 -19.89 3.40 3.38
N SER A 37 -20.03 3.23 4.69
CA SER A 37 -18.89 3.10 5.59
C SER A 37 -18.44 1.63 5.67
N PRO A 38 -17.16 1.32 5.37
CA PRO A 38 -16.64 -0.04 5.48
C PRO A 38 -16.48 -0.50 6.94
N TYR A 39 -16.57 0.42 7.91
CA TYR A 39 -16.60 0.10 9.34
C TYR A 39 -17.97 -0.39 9.80
N ASP A 40 -19.03 0.08 9.14
CA ASP A 40 -20.42 -0.27 9.51
C ASP A 40 -20.86 -1.57 8.82
N TYR A 41 -20.38 -1.81 7.60
CA TYR A 41 -20.81 -2.95 6.79
C TYR A 41 -19.64 -3.82 6.36
N ALA A 42 -19.67 -5.10 6.78
CA ALA A 42 -18.80 -6.14 6.25
C ALA A 42 -19.13 -6.45 4.77
N PRO A 43 -18.18 -6.96 3.96
CA PRO A 43 -18.44 -7.27 2.54
C PRO A 43 -19.64 -8.17 2.27
N ASN A 44 -19.96 -9.09 3.20
CA ASN A 44 -21.07 -10.02 3.09
C ASN A 44 -22.45 -9.39 3.35
N ALA A 45 -22.53 -8.15 3.85
CA ALA A 45 -23.78 -7.52 4.24
C ALA A 45 -24.78 -7.50 3.08
N GLU A 46 -26.03 -7.87 3.36
CA GLU A 46 -27.08 -8.02 2.34
C GLU A 46 -27.33 -6.73 1.55
N ILE A 47 -27.27 -5.58 2.23
CA ILE A 47 -27.41 -4.26 1.61
C ILE A 47 -26.36 -3.97 0.54
N LEU A 48 -25.21 -4.64 0.59
CA LEU A 48 -24.10 -4.47 -0.35
C LEU A 48 -24.15 -5.44 -1.53
N VAL A 49 -25.10 -6.39 -1.55
CA VAL A 49 -25.27 -7.36 -2.67
C VAL A 49 -25.32 -6.67 -4.03
N PRO A 50 -26.05 -5.55 -4.24
CA PRO A 50 -26.09 -4.87 -5.53
C PRO A 50 -24.76 -4.27 -5.97
N LEU A 51 -23.81 -4.07 -5.04
CA LEU A 51 -22.49 -3.49 -5.32
C LEU A 51 -21.42 -4.55 -5.61
N ARG A 52 -21.72 -5.84 -5.44
CA ARG A 52 -20.74 -6.93 -5.61
C ARG A 52 -20.24 -6.99 -7.05
N THR A 53 -18.93 -6.85 -7.19
CA THR A 53 -18.23 -6.91 -8.47
C THR A 53 -17.91 -8.35 -8.88
N ALA A 54 -17.47 -8.56 -10.12
CA ALA A 54 -17.03 -9.87 -10.59
C ALA A 54 -15.86 -10.46 -9.76
N TRP A 55 -15.05 -9.59 -9.14
CA TRP A 55 -13.93 -9.98 -8.29
C TRP A 55 -14.30 -10.04 -6.79
N TRP A 56 -15.53 -9.74 -6.40
CA TRP A 56 -15.99 -9.83 -5.00
C TRP A 56 -15.69 -11.19 -4.33
N PRO A 57 -15.80 -12.35 -5.01
CA PRO A 57 -15.46 -13.65 -4.41
C PRO A 57 -14.01 -13.80 -3.94
N GLN A 58 -13.11 -12.90 -4.35
CA GLN A 58 -11.70 -12.90 -3.95
C GLN A 58 -11.45 -12.20 -2.60
N ILE A 59 -12.46 -11.49 -2.06
CA ILE A 59 -12.32 -10.74 -0.80
C ILE A 59 -12.14 -11.72 0.37
N ASN A 60 -11.04 -11.57 1.11
CA ASN A 60 -10.83 -12.30 2.35
C ASN A 60 -11.70 -11.76 3.50
N HIS A 61 -12.00 -12.65 4.46
CA HIS A 61 -12.80 -12.34 5.65
C HIS A 61 -14.09 -11.54 5.35
N PRO A 62 -14.98 -12.02 4.46
CA PRO A 62 -16.13 -11.24 4.01
C PRO A 62 -17.14 -10.94 5.13
N ASP A 63 -17.04 -11.64 6.26
CA ASP A 63 -17.94 -11.52 7.40
C ASP A 63 -17.51 -10.47 8.43
N VAL A 64 -16.32 -9.87 8.31
CA VAL A 64 -15.85 -8.82 9.22
C VAL A 64 -15.83 -7.46 8.52
N SER A 65 -16.11 -6.39 9.25
CA SER A 65 -15.95 -5.01 8.78
C SER A 65 -14.48 -4.55 8.79
N ALA A 66 -14.21 -3.37 8.25
CA ALA A 66 -12.87 -2.84 8.13
C ALA A 66 -12.13 -2.70 9.46
N ILE A 67 -10.85 -3.08 9.46
CA ILE A 67 -9.92 -2.93 10.60
C ILE A 67 -8.79 -1.93 10.32
N TYR A 68 -8.71 -1.38 9.11
CA TYR A 68 -7.62 -0.48 8.72
C TYR A 68 -7.81 0.92 9.32
N PRO A 69 -6.71 1.66 9.58
CA PRO A 69 -6.80 3.02 10.11
C PRO A 69 -7.60 3.98 9.21
N PRO A 70 -8.30 4.99 9.77
CA PRO A 70 -9.08 5.96 8.99
C PRO A 70 -8.33 6.66 7.87
N VAL A 71 -7.07 7.01 8.08
CA VAL A 71 -6.22 7.64 7.06
C VAL A 71 -5.94 6.69 5.90
N THR A 72 -5.71 5.41 6.19
CA THR A 72 -5.53 4.37 5.16
C THR A 72 -6.82 4.20 4.35
N GLN A 73 -7.98 4.12 5.02
CA GLN A 73 -9.28 4.02 4.34
C GLN A 73 -9.55 5.19 3.42
N PHE A 74 -9.20 6.41 3.85
CA PHE A 74 -9.29 7.59 2.99
C PHE A 74 -8.43 7.45 1.74
N GLY A 75 -7.21 6.93 1.87
CA GLY A 75 -6.36 6.61 0.72
C GLY A 75 -7.00 5.59 -0.23
N PHE A 76 -7.60 4.50 0.29
CA PHE A 76 -8.33 3.54 -0.53
C PHE A 76 -9.51 4.17 -1.27
N ARG A 77 -10.28 5.02 -0.59
CA ARG A 77 -11.35 5.81 -1.19
C ARG A 77 -10.82 6.68 -2.32
N LEU A 78 -9.73 7.42 -2.13
CA LEU A 78 -9.14 8.29 -3.16
C LEU A 78 -8.74 7.50 -4.41
N LEU A 79 -8.08 6.35 -4.22
CA LEU A 79 -7.69 5.50 -5.35
C LEU A 79 -8.92 4.92 -6.07
N ALA A 80 -9.91 4.44 -5.31
CA ALA A 80 -11.15 3.89 -5.87
C ALA A 80 -12.01 4.94 -6.60
N HIS A 81 -11.97 6.22 -6.19
CA HIS A 81 -12.59 7.33 -6.93
C HIS A 81 -12.01 7.51 -8.33
N LEU A 82 -10.73 7.19 -8.53
CA LEU A 82 -10.13 7.14 -9.86
C LEU A 82 -10.53 5.86 -10.57
N THR A 83 -10.21 4.72 -9.96
CA THR A 83 -10.64 3.38 -10.40
C THR A 83 -10.25 2.33 -9.35
N PRO A 84 -11.12 1.37 -9.00
CA PRO A 84 -10.76 0.24 -8.14
C PRO A 84 -9.90 -0.77 -8.92
N SER A 85 -8.65 -0.39 -9.19
CA SER A 85 -7.69 -1.16 -10.01
C SER A 85 -6.56 -1.70 -9.15
N VAL A 86 -6.28 -3.00 -9.28
CA VAL A 86 -5.16 -3.68 -8.62
C VAL A 86 -3.84 -2.96 -8.94
N LEU A 87 -3.62 -2.60 -10.21
CA LEU A 87 -2.40 -1.92 -10.64
C LEU A 87 -2.27 -0.55 -9.97
N LEU A 88 -3.37 0.21 -9.88
CA LEU A 88 -3.34 1.54 -9.27
C LEU A 88 -2.98 1.47 -7.78
N PHE A 89 -3.60 0.55 -7.04
CA PHE A 89 -3.31 0.36 -5.62
C PHE A 89 -1.87 -0.12 -5.40
N LYS A 90 -1.43 -1.14 -6.14
CA LYS A 90 -0.03 -1.62 -6.08
C LYS A 90 0.97 -0.53 -6.44
N ALA A 91 0.69 0.29 -7.45
CA ALA A 91 1.54 1.40 -7.83
C ALA A 91 1.64 2.44 -6.71
N ALA A 92 0.54 2.76 -6.02
CA ALA A 92 0.54 3.70 -4.92
C ALA A 92 1.33 3.18 -3.70
N PHE A 93 1.23 1.89 -3.37
CA PHE A 93 2.02 1.28 -2.29
C PHE A 93 3.51 1.17 -2.68
N THR A 94 3.80 0.84 -3.94
CA THR A 94 5.17 0.80 -4.47
C THR A 94 5.80 2.18 -4.50
N ALA A 95 5.04 3.24 -4.80
CA ALA A 95 5.53 4.61 -4.77
C ALA A 95 5.98 5.02 -3.36
N ALA A 96 5.24 4.61 -2.32
CA ALA A 96 5.65 4.85 -0.94
C ALA A 96 6.92 4.06 -0.55
N ASP A 97 7.02 2.80 -0.99
CA ASP A 97 8.23 1.98 -0.82
C ASP A 97 9.47 2.59 -1.49
N LEU A 98 9.33 3.13 -2.70
CA LEU A 98 10.39 3.88 -3.37
C LEU A 98 10.75 5.18 -2.62
N GLY A 99 9.76 5.84 -2.01
CA GLY A 99 9.98 6.96 -1.09
C GLY A 99 10.84 6.58 0.11
N ILE A 100 10.63 5.38 0.68
CA ILE A 100 11.47 4.85 1.77
C ILE A 100 12.90 4.62 1.27
N CYS A 101 13.07 3.96 0.11
CA CYS A 101 14.39 3.78 -0.51
C CYS A 101 15.10 5.12 -0.73
N TRP A 102 14.38 6.15 -1.19
CA TRP A 102 14.93 7.49 -1.38
C TRP A 102 15.41 8.09 -0.05
N LEU A 103 14.58 8.08 0.99
CA LEU A 103 14.93 8.59 2.33
C LEU A 103 16.17 7.88 2.90
N LEU A 104 16.17 6.55 2.87
CA LEU A 104 17.28 5.75 3.37
C LEU A 104 18.58 6.01 2.58
N SER A 105 18.48 6.19 1.26
CA SER A 105 19.64 6.51 0.44
C SER A 105 20.25 7.86 0.76
N ARG A 106 19.44 8.85 1.15
CA ARG A 106 19.92 10.16 1.60
C ARG A 106 20.60 10.11 2.95
N ARG A 107 20.20 9.18 3.82
CA ARG A 107 20.75 9.03 5.17
C ARG A 107 22.01 8.15 5.21
N PHE A 108 21.99 7.01 4.53
CA PHE A 108 22.98 5.95 4.65
C PHE A 108 23.78 5.68 3.37
N GLY A 109 23.43 6.36 2.27
CA GLY A 109 24.02 6.12 0.95
C GLY A 109 23.39 4.93 0.21
N HIS A 110 23.66 4.85 -1.09
CA HIS A 110 23.02 3.86 -1.97
C HIS A 110 23.39 2.41 -1.67
N VAL A 111 24.63 2.15 -1.23
CA VAL A 111 25.11 0.78 -0.97
C VAL A 111 24.41 0.18 0.25
N ALA A 112 24.34 0.91 1.37
CA ALA A 112 23.64 0.46 2.56
C ALA A 112 22.13 0.27 2.31
N THR A 113 21.54 1.15 1.48
CA THR A 113 20.12 1.05 1.10
C THR A 113 19.77 -0.25 0.38
N LEU A 114 20.75 -0.94 -0.25
CA LEU A 114 20.49 -2.22 -0.89
C LEU A 114 19.96 -3.29 0.08
N LEU A 115 20.30 -3.22 1.37
CA LEU A 115 19.77 -4.15 2.38
C LEU A 115 18.24 -4.11 2.45
N TYR A 116 17.65 -2.93 2.26
CA TYR A 116 16.19 -2.76 2.16
C TYR A 116 15.73 -2.92 0.72
N GLY A 117 16.36 -2.20 -0.22
CA GLY A 117 15.94 -2.11 -1.61
C GLY A 117 16.00 -3.41 -2.40
N TRP A 118 16.87 -4.37 -2.00
CA TRP A 118 16.98 -5.72 -2.59
C TRP A 118 16.43 -6.81 -1.67
N ASN A 119 15.79 -6.47 -0.56
CA ASN A 119 15.12 -7.46 0.25
C ASN A 119 13.95 -8.07 -0.56
N PRO A 120 13.98 -9.37 -0.88
CA PRO A 120 12.96 -10.00 -1.71
C PRO A 120 11.58 -9.96 -1.06
N LEU A 121 11.50 -10.00 0.27
CA LEU A 121 10.25 -9.88 1.01
C LEU A 121 9.65 -8.48 0.85
N VAL A 122 10.45 -7.42 0.97
CA VAL A 122 9.99 -6.03 0.78
C VAL A 122 9.42 -5.83 -0.63
N ILE A 123 10.16 -6.29 -1.65
CA ILE A 123 9.75 -6.18 -3.05
C ILE A 123 8.45 -6.98 -3.28
N TYR A 124 8.38 -8.21 -2.78
CA TYR A 124 7.19 -9.05 -2.88
C TYR A 124 6.01 -8.39 -2.18
N SER A 125 6.12 -8.03 -0.89
CA SER A 125 5.01 -7.52 -0.10
C SER A 125 4.37 -6.28 -0.73
N PHE A 126 5.17 -5.30 -1.16
CA PHE A 126 4.63 -4.02 -1.63
C PHE A 126 4.34 -4.01 -3.13
N ALA A 127 5.29 -4.41 -3.97
CA ALA A 127 5.12 -4.36 -5.43
C ALA A 127 4.42 -5.60 -5.99
N GLY A 128 4.58 -6.76 -5.37
CA GLY A 128 3.94 -8.02 -5.78
C GLY A 128 2.56 -8.22 -5.16
N GLY A 129 2.52 -8.50 -3.86
CA GLY A 129 1.34 -8.77 -3.07
C GLY A 129 0.40 -7.57 -2.95
N GLY A 130 0.95 -6.36 -2.94
CA GLY A 130 0.15 -5.13 -2.83
C GLY A 130 -0.28 -4.82 -1.41
N HIS A 131 0.54 -5.16 -0.41
CA HIS A 131 0.32 -4.75 0.97
C HIS A 131 0.50 -3.24 1.14
N TYR A 132 -0.39 -2.60 1.90
CA TYR A 132 -0.40 -1.15 2.09
C TYR A 132 0.63 -0.65 3.11
N ASP A 133 1.33 -1.53 3.83
CA ASP A 133 2.17 -1.18 4.98
C ASP A 133 3.26 -0.16 4.65
N SER A 134 3.69 -0.05 3.39
CA SER A 134 4.62 1.00 2.93
C SER A 134 4.08 2.41 3.15
N TRP A 135 2.75 2.61 3.13
CA TRP A 135 2.11 3.88 3.50
C TRP A 135 2.25 4.22 4.98
N PHE A 136 2.37 3.21 5.85
CA PHE A 136 2.67 3.41 7.26
C PHE A 136 4.18 3.59 7.49
N LEU A 137 5.01 2.78 6.83
CA LEU A 137 6.46 2.82 6.98
C LEU A 137 7.08 4.13 6.48
N LEU A 138 6.57 4.69 5.37
CA LEU A 138 7.11 5.94 4.81
C LEU A 138 7.08 7.11 5.82
N PRO A 139 5.93 7.51 6.39
CA PRO A 139 5.89 8.59 7.36
C PRO A 139 6.64 8.22 8.66
N LEU A 140 6.65 6.95 9.07
CA LEU A 140 7.42 6.50 10.23
C LEU A 140 8.94 6.71 10.02
N VAL A 141 9.47 6.28 8.87
CA VAL A 141 10.88 6.50 8.51
C VAL A 141 11.18 7.99 8.37
N ALA A 142 10.28 8.76 7.75
CA ALA A 142 10.46 10.21 7.64
C ALA A 142 10.53 10.88 9.02
N ALA A 143 9.63 10.52 9.95
CA ALA A 143 9.61 11.05 11.30
C ALA A 143 10.86 10.65 12.09
N TRP A 144 11.29 9.39 11.99
CA TRP A 144 12.53 8.91 12.60
C TRP A 144 13.75 9.72 12.12
N LEU A 145 13.91 9.87 10.81
CA LEU A 145 15.02 10.64 10.23
C LEU A 145 14.94 12.14 10.56
N TRP A 146 13.74 12.67 10.75
CA TRP A 146 13.54 14.05 11.22
C TRP A 146 14.00 14.23 12.67
N PHE A 147 13.66 13.27 13.54
CA PHE A 147 14.01 13.31 14.96
C PHE A 147 15.51 13.08 15.20
N GLU A 148 16.15 12.22 14.41
CA GLU A 148 17.59 11.93 14.50
C GLU A 148 18.51 13.00 13.89
N ARG A 149 17.97 14.09 13.32
CA ARG A 149 18.81 15.18 12.82
C ARG A 149 19.69 15.65 13.99
N PRO A 150 21.03 15.72 13.83
CA PRO A 150 21.86 16.21 14.92
C PRO A 150 21.35 17.58 15.33
N ILE A 151 21.08 17.76 16.63
CA ILE A 151 20.84 19.08 17.21
C ILE A 151 22.05 19.91 16.76
N ALA A 152 21.80 20.97 15.99
CA ALA A 152 22.87 21.87 15.58
C ALA A 152 23.65 22.26 16.85
N PRO A 153 24.99 22.11 16.88
CA PRO A 153 25.74 22.58 18.03
C PRO A 153 25.45 24.09 18.23
N PRO A 154 25.37 24.55 19.49
CA PRO A 154 25.05 25.94 19.83
C PRO A 154 26.02 26.94 19.21
#